data_AF-A0A8J1UNN0-F1
#
_entry.id   AF-A0A8J1UNN0-F1
#
_cell.length_a   1.000
_cell.length_b   1.000
_cell.length_c   1.000
_cell.angle_alpha   90.00
_cell.angle_beta   90.00
_cell.angle_gamma   90.00
#
_symmetry.space_group_name_H-M   'P 1'
#
loop_
_entity.id
_entity.type
_entity.pdbx_description
1 polymer ?
#
loop_
_entity_poly.entity_id
_entity_poly.type
_entity_poly.pdbx_seq_one_letter_code
_entity_poly.pdbx_strand_id
1 'polypeptide(L)'
;MNNVVNRTPNDCDLILVSAMMSGLANLILLGCFGSVFSKIEVYDYDRLFGMKDTVEEAKYICADIVFLLDTSCSIEKEDRGKMVTIVETVVNASRVGDKMARFGVVTFDRGARVEFGLNEYTSRETMLARLAKLKTAVSSDDYPQGCKTYTWEALELVRRAELLGTEPRFDETTGCKRGRVVIIMTDGVPFLSNKAREQALVDTIEQGAINADVGISTMVVQLPNKNGKYPTEKHDVFESLVTRMRYYHTVENNTDLEKLGHRFFEDLVKFWPCCYSCMATIDLCYVLDRSISIKVSDIILAKEFLKELSDSFLVSYDENAVDEPKWDHAMIGVSSYNTDVYQHSLGKDCQDNACVHQTIESIPNAHKLYTETDDALRNVRELCLSPYSTRGRNVPKVTLLLTDGNTWETYTTFINSQKTIGVAQDLRAANISVDIIGLPNYQERVGIEEWMGVASNFIIDLRRTPDSPWLPDYKDLKPIVGTVARLICEKYGVSE
;
A
#
# COMPACT_ATOMS: atom_id res chain seq x y z
N MET A 1 15.97 39.25 45.43
CA MET A 1 15.72 40.70 45.27
C MET A 1 15.01 40.88 43.94
N ASN A 2 13.89 41.60 43.99
CA ASN A 2 12.96 41.83 42.89
C ASN A 2 13.65 42.40 41.65
N ASN A 3 13.27 41.89 40.47
CA ASN A 3 13.14 42.71 39.27
C ASN A 3 11.94 42.20 38.47
N VAL A 4 10.81 42.86 38.69
CA VAL A 4 9.63 42.80 37.83
C VAL A 4 9.98 43.60 36.58
N VAL A 5 10.09 42.93 35.43
CA VAL A 5 10.09 43.61 34.12
C VAL A 5 8.70 43.43 33.53
N ASN A 6 7.93 44.51 33.48
CA ASN A 6 6.68 44.58 32.73
C ASN A 6 6.99 44.37 31.25
N ARG A 7 6.39 43.36 30.62
CA ARG A 7 6.36 43.22 29.14
C ARG A 7 4.92 43.08 28.66
N THR A 8 4.63 43.75 27.55
CA THR A 8 3.33 43.82 26.87
C THR A 8 3.07 42.60 25.98
N PRO A 9 1.82 42.32 25.56
CA PRO A 9 1.42 41.04 24.93
C PRO A 9 1.99 40.71 23.54
N ASN A 10 2.93 41.48 22.99
CA ASN A 10 3.35 41.39 21.57
C ASN A 10 4.85 41.13 21.34
N ASP A 11 5.63 40.74 22.36
CA ASP A 11 7.04 40.40 22.16
C ASP A 11 7.24 38.88 22.00
N CYS A 12 7.41 38.41 20.75
CA CYS A 12 7.90 37.06 20.46
C CYS A 12 9.42 37.02 20.70
N ASP A 13 9.86 36.58 21.88
CA ASP A 13 11.27 36.25 22.12
C ASP A 13 11.61 34.89 21.49
N LEU A 14 12.63 34.88 20.63
CA LEU A 14 13.19 33.70 19.97
C LEU A 14 13.96 32.85 21.00
N ILE A 15 13.44 31.69 21.40
CA ILE A 15 14.15 30.75 22.29
C ILE A 15 14.64 29.55 21.48
N LEU A 16 15.97 29.45 21.34
CA LEU A 16 16.66 28.25 20.84
C LEU A 16 16.69 27.18 21.95
N VAL A 17 16.05 26.04 21.73
CA VAL A 17 16.29 24.84 22.54
C VAL A 17 17.15 23.87 21.74
N SER A 18 18.46 23.87 22.04
CA SER A 18 19.40 22.85 21.55
C SER A 18 19.28 21.61 22.44
N ALA A 19 18.79 20.50 21.87
CA ALA A 19 18.94 19.18 22.48
C ALA A 19 20.24 18.57 21.97
N MET A 20 21.32 18.66 22.76
CA MET A 20 22.55 17.92 22.52
C MET A 20 22.35 16.44 22.85
N MET A 21 21.94 15.63 21.88
CA MET A 21 22.24 14.20 21.84
C MET A 21 22.84 13.90 20.48
N SER A 22 23.98 13.20 20.50
CA SER A 22 24.95 13.05 19.43
C SER A 22 24.35 12.66 18.08
N GLY A 23 24.46 13.57 17.12
CA GLY A 23 24.49 13.31 15.67
C GLY A 23 23.15 12.94 15.04
N LEU A 24 22.30 13.93 14.80
CA LEU A 24 21.32 14.02 13.68
C LEU A 24 20.79 15.47 13.63
N ALA A 25 20.38 15.93 12.44
CA ALA A 25 20.12 17.33 12.09
C ALA A 25 19.01 18.03 12.91
N ASN A 26 19.13 19.36 12.98
CA ASN A 26 18.31 20.28 13.78
C ASN A 26 16.82 20.25 13.39
N LEU A 27 15.94 19.99 14.37
CA LEU A 27 14.50 20.22 14.29
C LEU A 27 14.20 21.64 14.81
N ILE A 28 13.60 22.52 13.99
CA ILE A 28 13.14 23.84 14.42
C ILE A 28 11.63 23.75 14.64
N LEU A 29 11.19 23.86 15.90
CA LEU A 29 9.78 23.99 16.28
C LEU A 29 9.50 25.46 16.62
N LEU A 30 8.58 26.10 15.89
CA LEU A 30 7.99 27.40 16.24
C LEU A 30 6.64 27.16 16.91
N GLY A 31 6.46 27.68 18.12
CA GLY A 31 5.16 27.63 18.81
C GLY A 31 4.92 28.89 19.63
N CYS A 32 3.80 29.57 19.40
CA CYS A 32 3.26 30.58 20.30
C CYS A 32 2.36 29.90 21.34
N PHE A 33 2.51 30.22 22.62
CA PHE A 33 1.68 29.63 23.67
C PHE A 33 0.26 30.20 23.67
N GLY A 34 -0.71 29.34 23.41
CA GLY A 34 -2.14 29.62 23.57
C GLY A 34 -2.96 28.48 22.96
N SER A 35 -3.22 27.45 23.76
CA SER A 35 -3.94 26.19 23.47
C SER A 35 -3.11 25.03 22.87
N VAL A 36 -3.38 23.84 23.39
CA VAL A 36 -2.59 22.61 23.30
C VAL A 36 -2.76 21.98 21.91
N PHE A 37 -1.75 22.09 21.03
CA PHE A 37 -1.63 21.21 19.86
C PHE A 37 -0.83 19.98 20.24
N SER A 38 -1.50 18.96 20.78
CA SER A 38 -0.90 17.63 20.95
C SER A 38 -1.21 16.76 19.74
N LYS A 39 -0.15 16.42 18.99
CA LYS A 39 -0.04 15.52 17.82
C LYS A 39 -0.48 16.08 16.46
N ILE A 40 0.52 16.58 15.72
CA ILE A 40 0.61 16.42 14.26
C ILE A 40 1.79 15.46 14.06
N GLU A 41 1.53 14.26 13.55
CA GLU A 41 2.59 13.34 13.13
C GLU A 41 2.85 13.60 11.64
N VAL A 42 3.93 14.34 11.33
CA VAL A 42 4.44 14.48 9.97
C VAL A 42 5.27 13.24 9.68
N TYR A 43 4.76 12.37 8.80
CA TYR A 43 5.50 11.19 8.41
C TYR A 43 6.36 11.46 7.18
N ASP A 44 7.68 11.42 7.37
CA ASP A 44 8.68 11.31 6.30
C ASP A 44 8.63 9.89 5.73
N TYR A 45 8.86 9.70 4.43
CA TYR A 45 8.88 8.39 3.77
C TYR A 45 9.84 7.42 4.48
N ASP A 46 11.02 7.90 4.86
CA ASP A 46 12.02 7.11 5.60
C ASP A 46 11.58 6.79 7.05
N ARG A 47 10.61 7.51 7.62
CA ARG A 47 9.99 7.21 8.93
C ARG A 47 8.71 6.37 8.83
N LEU A 48 7.95 6.49 7.76
CA LEU A 48 6.77 5.66 7.44
C LEU A 48 7.16 4.20 7.23
N PHE A 49 8.27 3.97 6.53
CA PHE A 49 8.82 2.63 6.29
C PHE A 49 9.97 2.27 7.25
N GLY A 50 10.49 3.24 8.00
CA GLY A 50 11.55 3.08 9.01
C GLY A 50 11.10 3.20 10.46
N MET A 51 9.80 3.02 10.76
CA MET A 51 9.31 2.83 12.14
C MET A 51 9.99 1.60 12.77
N LYS A 52 11.13 1.85 13.42
CA LYS A 52 11.65 1.01 14.49
C LYS A 52 11.02 1.47 15.79
N ASP A 53 10.35 0.51 16.43
CA ASP A 53 10.11 0.38 17.87
C ASP A 53 9.22 1.44 18.53
N THR A 54 7.94 1.10 18.74
CA THR A 54 7.23 1.26 20.04
C THR A 54 5.80 0.67 20.08
N VAL A 55 5.30 0.13 18.98
CA VAL A 55 4.27 -0.92 19.02
C VAL A 55 4.83 -2.07 18.23
N GLU A 56 4.78 -3.29 18.76
CA GLU A 56 5.08 -4.50 18.01
C GLU A 56 3.96 -4.66 16.95
N GLU A 57 3.99 -3.80 15.92
CA GLU A 57 3.21 -3.94 14.71
C GLU A 57 3.65 -5.23 14.09
N ALA A 58 2.93 -6.30 14.38
CA ALA A 58 3.17 -7.52 13.66
C ALA A 58 2.78 -7.26 12.21
N LYS A 59 3.81 -7.15 11.38
CA LYS A 59 3.74 -7.04 9.92
C LYS A 59 3.02 -8.28 9.40
N TYR A 60 1.73 -8.15 9.11
CA TYR A 60 0.91 -9.25 8.63
C TYR A 60 0.80 -9.21 7.12
N ILE A 61 0.92 -10.37 6.49
CA ILE A 61 0.70 -10.54 5.04
C ILE A 61 -0.64 -11.23 4.86
N CYS A 62 -1.55 -10.67 4.07
CA CYS A 62 -2.79 -11.36 3.66
C CYS A 62 -2.70 -11.71 2.19
N ALA A 63 -1.98 -12.79 1.92
CA ALA A 63 -1.78 -13.29 0.58
C ALA A 63 -1.71 -14.81 0.55
N ASP A 64 -2.09 -15.34 -0.60
CA ASP A 64 -1.83 -16.70 -1.03
C ASP A 64 -0.52 -16.70 -1.81
N ILE A 65 0.52 -17.29 -1.23
CA ILE A 65 1.88 -17.24 -1.76
C ILE A 65 2.31 -18.64 -2.19
N VAL A 66 2.58 -18.81 -3.47
CA VAL A 66 3.04 -20.08 -4.04
C VAL A 66 4.49 -19.95 -4.49
N PHE A 67 5.38 -20.76 -3.91
CA PHE A 67 6.77 -20.85 -4.33
C PHE A 67 6.95 -21.94 -5.38
N LEU A 68 7.50 -21.57 -6.54
CA LEU A 68 7.94 -22.49 -7.60
C LEU A 68 9.45 -22.65 -7.50
N LEU A 69 9.91 -23.83 -7.08
CA LEU A 69 11.32 -24.12 -6.81
C LEU A 69 11.91 -25.00 -7.91
N ASP A 70 12.91 -24.49 -8.60
CA ASP A 70 13.61 -25.23 -9.64
C ASP A 70 14.54 -26.29 -9.04
N THR A 71 14.23 -27.56 -9.30
CA THR A 71 15.00 -28.72 -8.82
C THR A 71 15.78 -29.40 -9.93
N SER A 72 16.01 -28.69 -11.04
CA SER A 72 16.73 -29.20 -12.19
C SER A 72 18.22 -29.43 -11.89
N CYS A 73 18.84 -30.29 -12.71
CA CYS A 73 20.23 -30.72 -12.52
C CYS A 73 21.28 -29.62 -12.82
N SER A 74 20.86 -28.44 -13.27
CA SER A 74 21.74 -27.28 -13.40
C SER A 74 21.93 -26.55 -12.07
N ILE A 75 21.13 -26.87 -11.05
CA ILE A 75 21.23 -26.33 -9.69
C ILE A 75 21.79 -27.41 -8.74
N GLU A 76 22.81 -27.03 -7.98
CA GLU A 76 23.42 -27.92 -6.98
C GLU A 76 22.44 -28.24 -5.84
N LYS A 77 22.61 -29.41 -5.23
CA LYS A 77 21.71 -29.89 -4.17
C LYS A 77 21.73 -29.00 -2.92
N GLU A 78 22.86 -28.38 -2.64
CA GLU A 78 22.98 -27.38 -1.59
C GLU A 78 22.17 -26.12 -1.92
N ASP A 79 22.18 -25.67 -3.17
CA ASP A 79 21.41 -24.51 -3.62
C ASP A 79 19.90 -24.77 -3.64
N ARG A 80 19.48 -26.00 -3.97
CA ARG A 80 18.09 -26.46 -3.80
C ARG A 80 17.61 -26.34 -2.36
N GLY A 81 18.43 -26.75 -1.39
CA GLY A 81 18.13 -26.60 0.03
C GLY A 81 18.08 -25.15 0.49
N LYS A 82 18.89 -24.27 -0.11
CA LYS A 82 18.86 -22.82 0.18
C LYS A 82 17.59 -22.15 -0.30
N MET A 83 17.02 -22.56 -1.43
CA MET A 83 15.69 -22.08 -1.84
C MET A 83 14.62 -22.39 -0.79
N VAL A 84 14.61 -23.62 -0.26
CA VAL A 84 13.68 -24.00 0.81
C VAL A 84 13.95 -23.18 2.08
N THR A 85 15.21 -22.84 2.36
CA THR A 85 15.57 -21.96 3.49
C THR A 85 14.97 -20.56 3.34
N ILE A 86 14.92 -20.00 2.13
CA ILE A 86 14.23 -18.73 1.89
C ILE A 86 12.75 -18.85 2.21
N VAL A 87 12.10 -19.94 1.78
CA VAL A 87 10.69 -20.20 2.11
C VAL A 87 10.51 -20.30 3.63
N GLU A 88 11.40 -21.03 4.33
CA GLU A 88 11.40 -21.12 5.80
C GLU A 88 11.51 -19.72 6.45
N THR A 89 12.40 -18.86 5.98
CA THR A 89 12.56 -17.49 6.50
C THR A 89 11.29 -16.66 6.35
N VAL A 90 10.67 -16.67 5.17
CA VAL A 90 9.42 -15.93 4.92
C VAL A 90 8.29 -16.47 5.77
N VAL A 91 8.12 -17.79 5.84
CA VAL A 91 7.09 -18.44 6.66
C VAL A 91 7.29 -18.15 8.16
N ASN A 92 8.53 -18.20 8.63
CA ASN A 92 8.84 -17.96 10.04
C ASN A 92 8.57 -16.50 10.46
N ALA A 93 8.80 -15.55 9.55
CA ALA A 93 8.48 -14.13 9.75
C ALA A 93 6.98 -13.82 9.60
N SER A 94 6.20 -14.72 9.00
CA SER A 94 4.78 -14.53 8.72
C SER A 94 3.86 -15.11 9.78
N ARG A 95 2.67 -14.53 9.90
CA ARG A 95 1.53 -15.23 10.53
C ARG A 95 0.83 -16.11 9.50
N VAL A 96 0.85 -17.42 9.72
CA VAL A 96 0.17 -18.40 8.87
C VAL A 96 -1.26 -18.61 9.36
N GLY A 97 -2.23 -18.61 8.44
CA GLY A 97 -3.60 -18.99 8.74
C GLY A 97 -4.60 -18.60 7.65
N ASP A 98 -5.84 -19.10 7.77
CA ASP A 98 -6.89 -18.95 6.76
C ASP A 98 -7.28 -17.50 6.47
N LYS A 99 -7.11 -16.60 7.44
CA LYS A 99 -7.32 -15.16 7.32
C LYS A 99 -6.03 -14.34 7.19
N MET A 100 -4.88 -15.00 7.13
CA MET A 100 -3.54 -14.40 7.06
C MET A 100 -2.78 -14.99 5.87
N ALA A 101 -1.45 -15.11 5.93
CA ALA A 101 -0.66 -15.68 4.86
C ALA A 101 -0.94 -17.19 4.74
N ARG A 102 -1.15 -17.65 3.51
CA ARG A 102 -1.18 -19.07 3.14
C ARG A 102 -0.04 -19.34 2.19
N PHE A 103 0.56 -20.53 2.29
CA PHE A 103 1.73 -20.89 1.52
C PHE A 103 1.56 -22.22 0.80
N GLY A 104 1.95 -22.26 -0.46
CA GLY A 104 2.08 -23.48 -1.25
C GLY A 104 3.48 -23.61 -1.81
N VAL A 105 3.94 -24.84 -2.03
CA VAL A 105 5.25 -25.11 -2.64
C VAL A 105 5.10 -26.12 -3.76
N VAL A 106 5.69 -25.78 -4.90
CA VAL A 106 5.82 -26.64 -6.07
C VAL A 106 7.29 -26.77 -6.40
N THR A 107 7.76 -28.00 -6.66
CA THR A 107 9.07 -28.22 -7.26
C THR A 107 8.91 -28.52 -8.75
N PHE A 108 9.87 -28.09 -9.57
CA PHE A 108 9.82 -28.37 -11.01
C PHE A 108 11.18 -28.69 -11.61
N ASP A 109 11.16 -29.49 -12.69
CA ASP A 109 12.32 -29.91 -13.48
C ASP A 109 11.89 -30.32 -14.91
N ARG A 110 11.86 -31.62 -15.23
CA ARG A 110 11.18 -32.24 -16.39
C ARG A 110 9.67 -32.37 -16.20
N GLY A 111 9.16 -32.09 -15.01
CA GLY A 111 7.73 -31.94 -14.73
C GLY A 111 7.53 -31.05 -13.50
N ALA A 112 6.27 -30.79 -13.12
CA ALA A 112 5.96 -30.05 -11.91
C ALA A 112 5.30 -30.96 -10.85
N ARG A 113 5.69 -30.79 -9.59
CA ARG A 113 5.21 -31.56 -8.44
C ARG A 113 4.76 -30.64 -7.33
N VAL A 114 3.50 -30.78 -6.91
CA VAL A 114 2.97 -30.08 -5.73
C VAL A 114 3.54 -30.75 -4.49
N GLU A 115 4.39 -30.03 -3.76
CA GLU A 115 4.93 -30.51 -2.49
C GLU A 115 3.91 -30.34 -1.37
N PHE A 116 3.15 -29.25 -1.41
CA PHE A 116 1.94 -29.01 -0.63
C PHE A 116 1.17 -27.77 -1.14
N GLY A 117 -0.14 -27.77 -0.96
CA GLY A 117 -1.04 -26.67 -1.33
C GLY A 117 -1.32 -25.69 -0.18
N LEU A 118 -2.01 -24.58 -0.49
CA LEU A 118 -2.30 -23.49 0.46
C LEU A 118 -3.04 -23.90 1.74
N ASN A 119 -3.85 -24.96 1.66
CA ASN A 119 -4.74 -25.41 2.73
C ASN A 119 -4.24 -26.65 3.48
N GLU A 120 -3.05 -27.17 3.14
CA GLU A 120 -2.55 -28.41 3.74
C GLU A 120 -1.92 -28.19 5.13
N TYR A 121 -1.21 -27.07 5.30
CA TYR A 121 -0.57 -26.69 6.56
C TYR A 121 -1.06 -25.31 6.99
N THR A 122 -1.95 -25.29 7.98
CA THR A 122 -2.63 -24.06 8.44
C THR A 122 -1.96 -23.39 9.63
N SER A 123 -0.85 -23.95 10.15
CA SER A 123 -0.06 -23.35 11.22
C SER A 123 1.40 -23.21 10.82
N ARG A 124 2.06 -22.18 11.37
CA ARG A 124 3.50 -21.93 11.13
C ARG A 124 4.35 -23.14 11.51
N GLU A 125 4.05 -23.78 12.64
CA GLU A 125 4.83 -24.89 13.19
C GLU A 125 4.75 -26.13 12.29
N THR A 126 3.55 -26.48 11.82
CA THR A 126 3.34 -27.63 10.94
C THR A 126 3.97 -27.41 9.56
N MET A 127 3.88 -26.18 9.06
CA MET A 127 4.51 -25.77 7.80
C MET A 127 6.05 -25.81 7.87
N LEU A 128 6.64 -25.25 8.93
CA LEU A 128 8.10 -25.31 9.13
C LEU A 128 8.60 -26.75 9.26
N ALA A 129 7.84 -27.63 9.92
CA ALA A 129 8.19 -29.05 10.00
C ALA A 129 8.14 -29.74 8.63
N ARG A 130 7.18 -29.40 7.76
CA ARG A 130 7.09 -29.92 6.39
C ARG A 130 8.24 -29.38 5.52
N LEU A 131 8.57 -28.09 5.66
CA LEU A 131 9.67 -27.45 4.94
C LEU A 131 11.02 -28.06 5.32
N ALA A 132 11.26 -28.33 6.61
CA ALA A 132 12.48 -28.99 7.06
C ALA A 132 12.67 -30.38 6.39
N LYS A 133 11.58 -31.16 6.27
CA LYS A 133 11.60 -32.45 5.54
C LYS A 133 11.87 -32.26 4.05
N LEU A 134 11.22 -31.26 3.43
CA LEU A 134 11.43 -30.94 2.02
C LEU A 134 12.88 -30.57 1.75
N LYS A 135 13.46 -29.70 2.60
CA LYS A 135 14.85 -29.26 2.54
C LYS A 135 15.82 -30.42 2.53
N THR A 136 15.66 -31.37 3.46
CA THR A 136 16.48 -32.60 3.48
C THR A 136 16.29 -33.43 2.21
N ALA A 137 15.05 -33.55 1.71
CA ALA A 137 14.78 -34.32 0.51
C ALA A 137 15.42 -33.69 -0.74
N VAL A 138 15.20 -32.39 -1.00
CA VAL A 138 15.72 -31.71 -2.21
C VAL A 138 17.24 -31.56 -2.23
N SER A 139 17.88 -31.62 -1.05
CA SER A 139 19.34 -31.63 -0.89
C SER A 139 19.95 -33.04 -0.96
N SER A 140 19.15 -34.08 -1.17
CA SER A 140 19.65 -35.45 -1.39
C SER A 140 19.95 -35.71 -2.87
N ASP A 141 20.96 -36.55 -3.13
CA ASP A 141 21.25 -37.07 -4.47
C ASP A 141 20.11 -37.98 -4.99
N ASP A 142 19.31 -38.54 -4.09
CA ASP A 142 18.17 -39.42 -4.40
C ASP A 142 16.90 -38.66 -4.78
N TYR A 143 16.89 -37.33 -4.67
CA TYR A 143 15.71 -36.54 -5.04
C TYR A 143 15.45 -36.67 -6.54
N PRO A 144 14.19 -36.96 -6.96
CA PRO A 144 13.87 -37.03 -8.38
C PRO A 144 14.23 -35.71 -9.05
N GLN A 145 15.18 -35.77 -10.00
CA GLN A 145 15.69 -34.58 -10.69
C GLN A 145 15.79 -34.77 -12.20
N GLY A 146 15.40 -33.73 -12.92
CA GLY A 146 15.46 -33.61 -14.36
C GLY A 146 16.57 -32.67 -14.83
N CYS A 147 17.18 -32.96 -15.98
CA CYS A 147 18.09 -32.02 -16.65
C CYS A 147 17.36 -31.12 -17.65
N LYS A 148 16.12 -30.75 -17.31
CA LYS A 148 15.30 -29.79 -18.04
C LYS A 148 14.64 -28.87 -17.02
N THR A 149 14.26 -27.71 -17.48
CA THR A 149 13.63 -26.65 -16.69
C THR A 149 12.32 -26.29 -17.38
N TYR A 150 11.25 -27.02 -17.04
CA TYR A 150 9.91 -26.86 -17.61
C TYR A 150 9.10 -25.90 -16.74
N THR A 151 9.56 -24.65 -16.68
CA THR A 151 8.88 -23.58 -15.92
C THR A 151 7.43 -23.42 -16.36
N TRP A 152 7.12 -23.62 -17.65
CA TRP A 152 5.74 -23.60 -18.15
C TRP A 152 4.80 -24.57 -17.43
N GLU A 153 5.28 -25.74 -16.99
CA GLU A 153 4.41 -26.74 -16.37
C GLU A 153 4.05 -26.34 -14.93
N ALA A 154 5.00 -25.72 -14.21
CA ALA A 154 4.76 -25.13 -12.91
C ALA A 154 3.78 -23.94 -12.99
N LEU A 155 3.97 -23.06 -14.00
CA LEU A 155 3.05 -21.95 -14.26
C LEU A 155 1.65 -22.43 -14.67
N GLU A 156 1.56 -23.54 -15.40
CA GLU A 156 0.27 -24.14 -15.77
C GLU A 156 -0.50 -24.67 -14.55
N LEU A 157 0.18 -25.26 -13.55
CA LEU A 157 -0.44 -25.66 -12.28
C LEU A 157 -1.00 -24.45 -11.52
N VAL A 158 -0.25 -23.35 -11.49
CA VAL A 158 -0.71 -22.08 -10.90
C VAL A 158 -1.94 -21.56 -11.64
N ARG A 159 -1.90 -21.55 -12.98
CA ARG A 159 -2.97 -21.03 -13.84
C ARG A 159 -4.28 -21.80 -13.67
N ARG A 160 -4.23 -23.11 -13.45
CA ARG A 160 -5.43 -23.95 -13.27
C ARG A 160 -6.18 -23.73 -11.96
N ALA A 161 -5.74 -22.79 -11.12
CA ALA A 161 -6.30 -22.50 -9.80
C ALA A 161 -6.26 -23.70 -8.81
N GLU A 162 -5.58 -24.79 -9.17
CA GLU A 162 -5.35 -25.93 -8.28
C GLU A 162 -4.50 -25.53 -7.07
N LEU A 163 -3.69 -24.47 -7.19
CA LEU A 163 -2.76 -24.01 -6.17
C LEU A 163 -3.10 -22.66 -5.54
N LEU A 164 -3.76 -21.74 -6.25
CA LEU A 164 -4.09 -20.40 -5.72
C LEU A 164 -5.48 -20.30 -5.08
N GLY A 165 -6.21 -21.42 -5.00
CA GLY A 165 -7.58 -21.47 -4.51
C GLY A 165 -8.58 -20.78 -5.44
N THR A 166 -9.85 -21.19 -5.35
CA THR A 166 -10.97 -20.52 -6.06
C THR A 166 -11.70 -19.50 -5.18
N GLU A 167 -11.25 -19.34 -3.94
CA GLU A 167 -11.90 -18.46 -2.96
C GLU A 167 -11.91 -17.00 -3.45
N PRO A 168 -13.00 -16.25 -3.17
CA PRO A 168 -13.07 -14.83 -3.47
C PRO A 168 -11.87 -14.10 -2.87
N ARG A 169 -11.28 -13.17 -3.62
CA ARG A 169 -10.22 -12.31 -3.06
C ARG A 169 -10.76 -11.44 -1.94
N PHE A 170 -12.02 -11.01 -2.04
CA PHE A 170 -12.68 -10.19 -1.04
C PHE A 170 -13.33 -11.11 0.00
N ASP A 171 -12.80 -11.11 1.21
CA ASP A 171 -13.51 -11.67 2.37
C ASP A 171 -14.52 -10.63 2.84
N GLU A 172 -15.80 -10.80 2.54
CA GLU A 172 -16.89 -9.88 2.94
C GLU A 172 -16.99 -9.71 4.46
N THR A 173 -16.58 -10.73 5.23
CA THR A 173 -16.60 -10.66 6.71
C THR A 173 -15.46 -9.81 7.26
N THR A 174 -14.39 -9.64 6.47
CA THR A 174 -13.24 -8.83 6.84
C THR A 174 -13.01 -7.69 5.87
N GLY A 175 -13.86 -7.39 4.90
CA GLY A 175 -13.61 -6.38 3.85
C GLY A 175 -12.21 -6.41 3.20
N CYS A 176 -11.50 -7.55 3.17
CA CYS A 176 -10.07 -7.59 2.78
C CYS A 176 -9.88 -8.22 1.40
N LYS A 177 -9.07 -7.60 0.53
CA LYS A 177 -8.63 -8.19 -0.74
C LYS A 177 -7.34 -9.00 -0.58
N ARG A 178 -7.45 -10.32 -0.43
CA ARG A 178 -6.34 -11.27 -0.35
C ARG A 178 -5.46 -11.21 -1.61
N GLY A 179 -4.15 -11.07 -1.43
CA GLY A 179 -3.16 -11.16 -2.50
C GLY A 179 -3.03 -12.56 -3.08
N ARG A 180 -2.63 -12.67 -4.35
CA ARG A 180 -2.16 -13.92 -4.95
C ARG A 180 -0.77 -13.68 -5.53
N VAL A 181 0.23 -14.37 -4.98
CA VAL A 181 1.64 -14.15 -5.30
C VAL A 181 2.28 -15.46 -5.70
N VAL A 182 3.07 -15.43 -6.76
CA VAL A 182 3.86 -16.55 -7.28
C VAL A 182 5.32 -16.14 -7.24
N ILE A 183 6.15 -16.90 -6.54
CA ILE A 183 7.58 -16.63 -6.41
C ILE A 183 8.34 -17.76 -7.11
N ILE A 184 9.02 -17.44 -8.20
CA ILE A 184 9.78 -18.39 -9.02
C ILE A 184 11.25 -18.31 -8.61
N MET A 185 11.85 -19.43 -8.24
CA MET A 185 13.27 -19.53 -7.93
C MET A 185 13.93 -20.49 -8.92
N THR A 186 14.88 -20.01 -9.72
CA THR A 186 15.52 -20.77 -10.80
C THR A 186 16.91 -20.22 -11.12
N ASP A 187 17.79 -21.01 -11.71
CA ASP A 187 19.04 -20.50 -12.30
C ASP A 187 18.82 -19.87 -13.68
N GLY A 188 17.60 -19.94 -14.23
CA GLY A 188 17.12 -19.08 -15.29
C GLY A 188 17.47 -19.54 -16.71
N VAL A 189 17.61 -20.85 -16.96
CA VAL A 189 17.69 -21.37 -18.34
C VAL A 189 16.46 -22.24 -18.62
N PRO A 190 15.37 -21.65 -19.17
CA PRO A 190 14.21 -22.43 -19.54
C PRO A 190 14.60 -23.34 -20.70
N PHE A 191 13.94 -24.47 -20.85
CA PHE A 191 14.23 -25.33 -22.00
C PHE A 191 13.79 -24.64 -23.30
N LEU A 192 14.76 -24.27 -24.16
CA LEU A 192 14.58 -23.41 -25.35
C LEU A 192 13.35 -23.69 -26.21
N SER A 193 12.94 -24.96 -26.37
CA SER A 193 11.76 -25.33 -27.17
C SER A 193 10.43 -24.83 -26.60
N ASN A 194 10.40 -24.43 -25.33
CA ASN A 194 9.19 -24.07 -24.61
C ASN A 194 9.06 -22.56 -24.38
N LYS A 195 10.04 -21.75 -24.79
CA LYS A 195 10.07 -20.29 -24.57
C LYS A 195 8.76 -19.59 -24.99
N ALA A 196 8.24 -19.92 -26.18
CA ALA A 196 6.99 -19.35 -26.69
C ALA A 196 5.75 -19.80 -25.90
N ARG A 197 5.76 -21.03 -25.38
CA ARG A 197 4.67 -21.58 -24.57
C ARG A 197 4.67 -20.95 -23.17
N GLU A 198 5.85 -20.76 -22.59
CA GLU A 198 6.03 -20.02 -21.35
C GLU A 198 5.48 -18.60 -21.50
N GLN A 199 5.89 -17.89 -22.56
CA GLN A 199 5.40 -16.54 -22.83
C GLN A 199 3.87 -16.49 -22.95
N ALA A 200 3.23 -17.43 -23.66
CA ALA A 200 1.78 -17.44 -23.78
C ALA A 200 1.06 -17.67 -22.43
N LEU A 201 1.65 -18.47 -21.53
CA LEU A 201 1.11 -18.69 -20.19
C LEU A 201 1.28 -17.46 -19.31
N VAL A 202 2.43 -16.81 -19.39
CA VAL A 202 2.71 -15.50 -18.78
C VAL A 202 1.66 -14.49 -19.21
N ASP A 203 1.47 -14.31 -20.51
CA ASP A 203 0.50 -13.37 -21.08
C ASP A 203 -0.92 -13.69 -20.60
N THR A 204 -1.26 -14.98 -20.45
CA THR A 204 -2.57 -15.41 -19.95
C THR A 204 -2.74 -15.12 -18.46
N ILE A 205 -1.71 -15.34 -17.64
CA ILE A 205 -1.72 -15.00 -16.22
C ILE A 205 -1.85 -13.49 -16.05
N GLU A 206 -1.17 -12.70 -16.88
CA GLU A 206 -1.26 -11.24 -16.89
C GLU A 206 -2.62 -10.74 -17.39
N GLN A 207 -3.13 -11.25 -18.53
CA GLN A 207 -4.45 -10.87 -19.05
C GLN A 207 -5.57 -11.31 -18.11
N GLY A 208 -5.44 -12.46 -17.45
CA GLY A 208 -6.34 -12.88 -16.38
C GLY A 208 -6.25 -11.97 -15.15
N ALA A 209 -5.07 -11.44 -14.83
CA ALA A 209 -4.87 -10.43 -13.80
C ALA A 209 -5.40 -9.03 -14.19
N ILE A 210 -5.56 -8.74 -15.48
CA ILE A 210 -6.11 -7.48 -16.02
C ILE A 210 -7.63 -7.55 -16.18
N ASN A 211 -8.17 -8.68 -16.64
CA ASN A 211 -9.59 -8.83 -17.00
C ASN A 211 -10.46 -9.40 -15.88
N ALA A 212 -9.85 -9.97 -14.85
CA ALA A 212 -10.52 -10.33 -13.62
C ALA A 212 -9.70 -9.75 -12.47
N ASP A 213 -10.35 -9.45 -11.35
CA ASP A 213 -9.72 -9.09 -10.08
C ASP A 213 -8.67 -10.10 -9.58
N VAL A 214 -8.24 -11.11 -10.35
CA VAL A 214 -7.37 -12.23 -10.01
C VAL A 214 -5.92 -11.83 -9.72
N GLY A 215 -5.45 -10.66 -10.18
CA GLY A 215 -4.20 -10.00 -9.75
C GLY A 215 -3.06 -10.90 -9.26
N ILE A 216 -2.59 -11.83 -10.09
CA ILE A 216 -1.45 -12.70 -9.75
C ILE A 216 -0.16 -11.91 -9.95
N SER A 217 0.67 -11.87 -8.92
CA SER A 217 1.91 -11.12 -8.92
C SER A 217 3.09 -12.06 -8.91
N THR A 218 4.07 -11.82 -9.78
CA THR A 218 5.21 -12.73 -9.96
C THR A 218 6.50 -12.09 -9.46
N MET A 219 7.25 -12.82 -8.63
CA MET A 219 8.63 -12.47 -8.25
C MET A 219 9.57 -13.54 -8.80
N VAL A 220 10.74 -13.13 -9.31
CA VAL A 220 11.73 -14.07 -9.88
C VAL A 220 13.06 -13.93 -9.17
N VAL A 221 13.58 -15.06 -8.71
CA VAL A 221 14.86 -15.19 -8.02
C VAL A 221 15.81 -15.96 -8.92
N GLN A 222 16.91 -15.31 -9.31
CA GLN A 222 17.93 -15.94 -10.13
C GLN A 222 19.09 -16.43 -9.28
N LEU A 223 19.36 -17.73 -9.39
CA LEU A 223 20.44 -18.42 -8.71
C LEU A 223 21.63 -18.67 -9.65
N PRO A 224 22.84 -18.90 -9.12
CA PRO A 224 23.95 -19.37 -9.93
C PRO A 224 23.66 -20.81 -10.40
N ASN A 225 24.14 -21.16 -11.59
CA ASN A 225 24.19 -22.56 -11.98
C ASN A 225 25.29 -23.31 -11.20
N LYS A 226 25.35 -24.62 -11.38
CA LYS A 226 26.33 -25.52 -10.75
C LYS A 226 27.80 -25.16 -10.91
N ASN A 227 28.15 -24.36 -11.91
CA ASN A 227 29.52 -23.88 -12.11
C ASN A 227 29.78 -22.55 -11.38
N GLY A 228 28.86 -22.10 -10.52
CA GLY A 228 28.91 -20.80 -9.86
C GLY A 228 28.70 -19.62 -10.81
N LYS A 229 28.14 -19.84 -12.02
CA LYS A 229 27.92 -18.79 -13.01
C LYS A 229 26.44 -18.41 -13.07
N TYR A 230 26.17 -17.12 -13.00
CA TYR A 230 24.88 -16.56 -13.38
C TYR A 230 24.76 -16.54 -14.90
N PRO A 231 23.56 -16.73 -15.47
CA PRO A 231 23.35 -16.51 -16.89
C PRO A 231 23.79 -15.11 -17.31
N THR A 232 24.54 -15.05 -18.40
CA THR A 232 25.03 -13.80 -19.00
C THR A 232 23.93 -13.04 -19.74
N GLU A 233 22.88 -13.76 -20.15
CA GLU A 233 21.67 -13.20 -20.72
C GLU A 233 20.60 -13.20 -19.63
N LYS A 234 20.00 -12.04 -19.38
CA LYS A 234 18.78 -11.96 -18.57
C LYS A 234 17.72 -12.80 -19.28
N HIS A 235 16.87 -13.46 -18.51
CA HIS A 235 15.85 -14.32 -19.07
C HIS A 235 14.75 -13.47 -19.71
N ASP A 236 14.75 -13.31 -21.03
CA ASP A 236 13.81 -12.42 -21.73
C ASP A 236 12.32 -12.76 -21.46
N VAL A 237 12.00 -14.02 -21.12
CA VAL A 237 10.63 -14.44 -20.76
C VAL A 237 10.26 -14.02 -19.33
N PHE A 238 11.24 -13.94 -18.44
CA PHE A 238 11.01 -13.32 -17.15
C PHE A 238 10.97 -11.79 -17.26
N GLU A 239 11.65 -11.14 -18.21
CA GLU A 239 11.49 -9.70 -18.41
C GLU A 239 10.06 -9.30 -18.81
N SER A 240 9.37 -10.10 -19.63
CA SER A 240 7.96 -9.85 -19.98
C SER A 240 7.00 -10.07 -18.79
N LEU A 241 7.29 -11.01 -17.88
CA LEU A 241 6.58 -11.24 -16.61
C LEU A 241 6.67 -10.06 -15.62
N VAL A 242 7.65 -9.17 -15.81
CA VAL A 242 8.12 -8.20 -14.80
C VAL A 242 7.51 -6.81 -15.01
N THR A 243 6.50 -6.67 -15.87
CA THR A 243 5.94 -5.36 -16.25
C THR A 243 5.20 -4.62 -15.12
N ARG A 244 4.72 -5.32 -14.08
CA ARG A 244 3.85 -4.71 -13.05
C ARG A 244 4.40 -4.68 -11.63
N MET A 245 5.18 -5.67 -11.19
CA MET A 245 5.83 -5.62 -9.88
C MET A 245 7.25 -6.14 -9.99
N ARG A 246 8.21 -5.21 -9.82
CA ARG A 246 9.65 -5.47 -9.75
C ARG A 246 9.88 -6.51 -8.64
N TYR A 247 10.80 -7.45 -8.83
CA TYR A 247 12.00 -7.64 -8.00
C TYR A 247 12.74 -8.85 -8.57
N TYR A 248 13.77 -8.53 -9.37
CA TYR A 248 14.79 -9.48 -9.73
C TYR A 248 15.87 -9.42 -8.66
N HIS A 249 16.03 -10.49 -7.90
CA HIS A 249 17.17 -10.62 -7.01
C HIS A 249 18.18 -11.58 -7.61
N THR A 250 19.35 -11.05 -7.93
CA THR A 250 20.58 -11.84 -7.95
C THR A 250 21.10 -11.94 -6.54
N VAL A 251 21.17 -13.15 -6.06
CA VAL A 251 22.03 -13.50 -4.93
C VAL A 251 23.44 -13.51 -5.50
N GLU A 252 24.46 -12.94 -4.85
CA GLU A 252 25.85 -13.07 -5.33
C GLU A 252 26.62 -14.15 -4.54
N ASN A 253 26.25 -14.38 -3.27
CA ASN A 253 26.86 -15.37 -2.38
C ASN A 253 25.85 -15.97 -1.36
N ASN A 254 26.26 -17.02 -0.64
CA ASN A 254 25.42 -17.73 0.34
C ASN A 254 24.84 -16.84 1.44
N THR A 255 25.55 -15.79 1.84
CA THR A 255 25.11 -14.82 2.85
C THR A 255 23.96 -13.93 2.34
N ASP A 256 23.84 -13.77 1.03
CA ASP A 256 22.80 -12.95 0.41
C ASP A 256 21.46 -13.68 0.29
N LEU A 257 21.45 -15.02 0.34
CA LEU A 257 20.23 -15.84 0.32
C LEU A 257 19.41 -15.70 1.61
N GLU A 258 20.02 -15.70 2.79
CA GLU A 258 19.27 -15.50 4.05
C GLU A 258 18.70 -14.09 4.16
N LYS A 259 19.49 -13.07 3.76
CA LYS A 259 19.01 -11.69 3.66
C LYS A 259 17.89 -11.54 2.64
N LEU A 260 17.86 -12.37 1.61
CA LEU A 260 16.83 -12.34 0.58
C LEU A 260 15.46 -12.74 1.14
N GLY A 261 15.39 -13.75 2.00
CA GLY A 261 14.12 -14.12 2.65
C GLY A 261 13.54 -12.97 3.48
N HIS A 262 14.37 -12.23 4.21
CA HIS A 262 13.93 -11.05 4.94
C HIS A 262 13.46 -9.92 4.01
N ARG A 263 14.18 -9.65 2.92
CA ARG A 263 13.73 -8.66 1.92
C ARG A 263 12.39 -9.05 1.29
N PHE A 264 12.20 -10.32 0.95
CA PHE A 264 10.91 -10.80 0.45
C PHE A 264 9.79 -10.61 1.44
N PHE A 265 10.03 -10.92 2.70
CA PHE A 265 9.02 -10.65 3.72
C PHE A 265 8.65 -9.17 3.77
N GLU A 266 9.64 -8.26 3.79
CA GLU A 266 9.39 -6.82 3.77
C GLU A 266 8.63 -6.35 2.52
N ASP A 267 9.00 -6.85 1.34
CA ASP A 267 8.29 -6.55 0.09
C ASP A 267 6.86 -7.10 0.14
N LEU A 268 6.66 -8.35 0.55
CA LEU A 268 5.33 -8.96 0.68
C LEU A 268 4.43 -8.17 1.65
N VAL A 269 4.98 -7.70 2.77
CA VAL A 269 4.27 -6.82 3.70
C VAL A 269 3.94 -5.47 3.07
N LYS A 270 4.84 -4.91 2.26
CA LYS A 270 4.62 -3.61 1.59
C LYS A 270 3.53 -3.67 0.53
N PHE A 271 3.48 -4.74 -0.26
CA PHE A 271 2.55 -4.86 -1.40
C PHE A 271 1.25 -5.57 -1.03
N TRP A 272 1.29 -6.48 -0.04
CA TRP A 272 0.13 -7.17 0.50
C TRP A 272 0.14 -7.11 2.02
N PRO A 273 0.12 -5.90 2.61
CA PRO A 273 -0.22 -5.81 4.01
C PRO A 273 -1.58 -6.50 4.17
N CYS A 274 -1.78 -7.23 5.26
CA CYS A 274 -3.14 -7.55 5.63
C CYS A 274 -3.95 -6.27 5.62
N CYS A 275 -4.96 -6.21 4.74
CA CYS A 275 -5.79 -5.03 4.65
C CYS A 275 -6.27 -4.76 6.07
N TYR A 276 -5.92 -3.59 6.58
CA TYR A 276 -6.58 -3.08 7.74
C TYR A 276 -8.02 -2.89 7.30
N SER A 277 -8.90 -3.77 7.75
CA SER A 277 -10.32 -3.61 7.47
C SER A 277 -10.94 -2.78 8.55
N CYS A 278 -11.28 -1.56 8.18
CA CYS A 278 -12.04 -0.70 9.03
C CYS A 278 -13.50 -1.12 8.96
N MET A 279 -13.93 -1.90 9.95
CA MET A 279 -15.36 -2.15 10.22
C MET A 279 -16.01 -1.01 11.00
N ALA A 280 -15.33 0.13 11.15
CA ALA A 280 -15.84 1.21 11.94
C ALA A 280 -16.91 2.02 11.20
N THR A 281 -17.82 2.59 11.98
CA THR A 281 -18.83 3.52 11.49
C THR A 281 -18.17 4.88 11.25
N ILE A 282 -18.01 5.27 9.98
CA ILE A 282 -17.34 6.52 9.57
C ILE A 282 -17.92 7.10 8.28
N ASP A 283 -17.98 8.43 8.19
CA ASP A 283 -18.34 9.15 6.96
C ASP A 283 -17.08 9.79 6.36
N LEU A 284 -16.67 9.33 5.17
CA LEU A 284 -15.49 9.78 4.46
C LEU A 284 -15.86 10.65 3.25
N CYS A 285 -15.08 11.71 3.01
CA CYS A 285 -15.07 12.47 1.76
C CYS A 285 -13.67 12.45 1.16
N TYR A 286 -13.55 11.91 -0.05
CA TYR A 286 -12.32 12.09 -0.84
C TYR A 286 -12.40 13.40 -1.61
N VAL A 287 -11.34 14.21 -1.50
CA VAL A 287 -11.19 15.47 -2.23
C VAL A 287 -9.91 15.37 -3.06
N LEU A 288 -10.06 15.12 -4.36
CA LEU A 288 -8.94 14.91 -5.27
C LEU A 288 -8.59 16.17 -6.06
N ASP A 289 -7.37 16.66 -5.89
CA ASP A 289 -6.78 17.70 -6.74
C ASP A 289 -6.56 17.18 -8.17
N ARG A 290 -7.07 17.92 -9.15
CA ARG A 290 -6.98 17.64 -10.59
C ARG A 290 -6.55 18.87 -11.39
N SER A 291 -5.75 19.71 -10.74
CA SER A 291 -5.13 20.87 -11.35
C SER A 291 -4.07 20.49 -12.39
N ILE A 292 -3.70 21.47 -13.22
CA ILE A 292 -2.72 21.28 -14.30
C ILE A 292 -1.30 20.92 -13.83
N SER A 293 -0.99 21.06 -12.54
CA SER A 293 0.33 20.68 -12.00
C SER A 293 0.50 19.18 -11.84
N ILE A 294 -0.60 18.42 -11.88
CA ILE A 294 -0.60 16.96 -11.80
C ILE A 294 -0.71 16.36 -13.22
N LYS A 295 0.14 15.40 -13.57
CA LYS A 295 0.08 14.77 -14.90
C LYS A 295 -1.13 13.86 -15.02
N VAL A 296 -1.59 13.63 -16.25
CA VAL A 296 -2.68 12.68 -16.53
C VAL A 296 -2.35 11.27 -16.02
N SER A 297 -1.10 10.82 -16.18
CA SER A 297 -0.62 9.53 -15.65
C SER A 297 -0.72 9.45 -14.13
N ASP A 298 -0.53 10.58 -13.46
CA ASP A 298 -0.41 10.67 -12.01
C ASP A 298 -1.81 10.71 -11.37
N ILE A 299 -2.78 11.36 -12.05
CA ILE A 299 -4.21 11.26 -11.69
C ILE A 299 -4.72 9.82 -11.77
N ILE A 300 -4.29 9.03 -12.76
CA ILE A 300 -4.69 7.62 -12.85
C ILE A 300 -4.22 6.86 -11.59
N LEU A 301 -2.98 7.09 -11.16
CA LEU A 301 -2.43 6.47 -9.95
C LEU A 301 -3.15 6.96 -8.67
N ALA A 302 -3.51 8.24 -8.59
CA ALA A 302 -4.30 8.77 -7.47
C ALA A 302 -5.72 8.17 -7.42
N LYS A 303 -6.36 7.98 -8.57
CA LYS A 303 -7.65 7.28 -8.68
C LYS A 303 -7.54 5.81 -8.27
N GLU A 304 -6.49 5.12 -8.71
CA GLU A 304 -6.20 3.74 -8.29
C GLU A 304 -6.00 3.66 -6.77
N PHE A 305 -5.23 4.57 -6.19
CA PHE A 305 -5.05 4.68 -4.75
C PHE A 305 -6.38 4.86 -3.99
N LEU A 306 -7.25 5.77 -4.44
CA LEU A 306 -8.55 5.99 -3.78
C LEU A 306 -9.47 4.77 -3.88
N LYS A 307 -9.43 4.01 -4.98
CA LYS A 307 -10.16 2.74 -5.11
C LYS A 307 -9.61 1.70 -4.12
N GLU A 308 -8.29 1.48 -4.12
CA GLU A 308 -7.66 0.54 -3.19
C GLU A 308 -7.86 0.94 -1.71
N LEU A 309 -7.88 2.24 -1.41
CA LEU A 309 -8.22 2.74 -0.08
C LEU A 309 -9.68 2.50 0.27
N SER A 310 -10.61 2.69 -0.67
CA SER A 310 -12.03 2.38 -0.47
C SER A 310 -12.23 0.92 -0.09
N ASP A 311 -11.52 -0.01 -0.74
CA ASP A 311 -11.52 -1.44 -0.40
C ASP A 311 -11.07 -1.75 1.03
N SER A 312 -10.42 -0.82 1.74
CA SER A 312 -10.03 -0.99 3.16
C SER A 312 -11.16 -0.63 4.14
N PHE A 313 -12.28 -0.10 3.64
CA PHE A 313 -13.47 0.23 4.41
C PHE A 313 -14.64 -0.57 3.87
N LEU A 314 -15.41 -1.23 4.75
CA LEU A 314 -16.64 -1.88 4.34
C LEU A 314 -17.69 -0.80 4.05
N VAL A 315 -18.00 -0.54 2.78
CA VAL A 315 -19.11 0.36 2.40
C VAL A 315 -20.36 -0.48 2.34
N SER A 316 -21.30 -0.26 3.26
CA SER A 316 -22.47 -1.12 3.41
C SER A 316 -23.69 -0.34 3.89
N TYR A 317 -24.78 -0.52 3.14
CA TYR A 317 -26.09 0.02 3.44
C TYR A 317 -27.11 -1.11 3.55
N ASP A 318 -27.72 -1.25 4.73
CA ASP A 318 -28.81 -2.17 4.99
C ASP A 318 -30.14 -1.48 4.71
N GLU A 319 -30.69 -1.74 3.51
CA GLU A 319 -32.01 -1.25 3.12
C GLU A 319 -33.18 -1.93 3.87
N ASN A 320 -32.92 -3.07 4.53
CA ASN A 320 -33.92 -3.92 5.16
C ASN A 320 -33.79 -3.96 6.70
N ALA A 321 -32.99 -3.07 7.28
CA ALA A 321 -32.79 -2.98 8.72
C ALA A 321 -34.13 -2.89 9.49
N VAL A 322 -34.17 -3.53 10.66
CA VAL A 322 -35.40 -3.76 11.44
C VAL A 322 -36.13 -2.46 11.82
N ASP A 323 -35.39 -1.38 12.05
CA ASP A 323 -35.96 -0.07 12.42
C ASP A 323 -36.15 0.82 11.19
N GLU A 324 -35.05 1.20 10.53
CA GLU A 324 -35.03 2.01 9.30
C GLU A 324 -33.75 1.72 8.50
N PRO A 325 -33.76 1.92 7.16
CA PRO A 325 -32.58 1.75 6.34
C PRO A 325 -31.38 2.50 6.90
N LYS A 326 -30.27 1.80 7.13
CA LYS A 326 -29.10 2.36 7.80
C LYS A 326 -27.82 1.94 7.12
N TRP A 327 -26.81 2.77 7.32
CA TRP A 327 -25.44 2.40 7.01
C TRP A 327 -24.86 1.69 8.22
N ASP A 328 -24.22 0.53 8.02
CA ASP A 328 -23.61 -0.24 9.12
C ASP A 328 -22.14 0.13 9.35
N HIS A 329 -21.40 0.48 8.29
CA HIS A 329 -19.94 0.68 8.35
C HIS A 329 -19.48 2.02 7.74
N ALA A 330 -18.72 2.04 6.65
CA ALA A 330 -18.29 3.29 6.04
C ALA A 330 -19.32 3.83 5.04
N MET A 331 -19.37 5.16 4.92
CA MET A 331 -20.04 5.87 3.83
C MET A 331 -18.99 6.75 3.14
N ILE A 332 -18.84 6.67 1.81
CA ILE A 332 -17.76 7.37 1.08
C ILE A 332 -18.33 8.27 -0.02
N GLY A 333 -18.20 9.58 0.17
CA GLY A 333 -18.46 10.60 -0.85
C GLY A 333 -17.20 10.96 -1.62
N VAL A 334 -17.35 11.38 -2.88
CA VAL A 334 -16.22 11.66 -3.77
C VAL A 334 -16.40 13.01 -4.45
N SER A 335 -15.40 13.88 -4.29
CA SER A 335 -15.30 15.17 -4.96
C SER A 335 -13.91 15.35 -5.56
N SER A 336 -13.81 16.22 -6.56
CA SER A 336 -12.52 16.62 -7.11
C SER A 336 -12.53 18.10 -7.46
N TYR A 337 -11.37 18.73 -7.56
CA TYR A 337 -11.32 20.16 -7.80
C TYR A 337 -10.15 20.59 -8.70
N ASN A 338 -10.30 21.77 -9.27
CA ASN A 338 -9.23 22.58 -9.83
C ASN A 338 -9.53 24.06 -9.50
N THR A 339 -9.98 24.87 -10.46
CA THR A 339 -10.64 26.16 -10.18
C THR A 339 -12.10 26.02 -9.83
N ASP A 340 -12.73 24.93 -10.26
CA ASP A 340 -14.10 24.59 -9.90
C ASP A 340 -14.10 23.33 -9.04
N VAL A 341 -15.12 23.18 -8.19
CA VAL A 341 -15.35 21.98 -7.40
C VAL A 341 -16.39 21.11 -8.07
N TYR A 342 -16.05 19.83 -8.28
CA TYR A 342 -16.90 18.84 -8.94
C TYR A 342 -17.30 17.77 -7.93
N GLN A 343 -18.59 17.69 -7.62
CA GLN A 343 -19.17 16.56 -6.91
C GLN A 343 -19.37 15.40 -7.87
N HIS A 344 -18.86 14.22 -7.50
CA HIS A 344 -19.09 12.97 -8.24
C HIS A 344 -20.11 12.09 -7.54
N SER A 345 -20.05 12.02 -6.21
CA SER A 345 -21.08 11.37 -5.39
C SER A 345 -21.18 12.01 -4.01
N LEU A 346 -22.39 12.04 -3.45
CA LEU A 346 -22.56 12.10 -2.01
C LEU A 346 -22.28 10.72 -1.43
N GLY A 347 -21.85 10.66 -0.16
CA GLY A 347 -21.63 9.37 0.48
C GLY A 347 -22.84 8.45 0.43
N LYS A 348 -24.06 9.00 0.50
CA LYS A 348 -25.31 8.24 0.44
C LYS A 348 -25.61 7.62 -0.93
N ASP A 349 -24.96 8.09 -1.99
CA ASP A 349 -25.28 7.67 -3.36
C ASP A 349 -24.65 6.30 -3.69
N CYS A 350 -23.65 5.85 -2.91
CA CYS A 350 -22.92 4.61 -3.16
C CYS A 350 -23.00 3.59 -2.02
N GLN A 351 -23.93 2.65 -2.14
CA GLN A 351 -24.27 1.63 -1.13
C GLN A 351 -23.22 0.53 -0.94
N ASP A 352 -22.27 0.40 -1.88
CA ASP A 352 -21.21 -0.60 -1.85
C ASP A 352 -19.89 -0.04 -2.43
N ASN A 353 -18.79 -0.78 -2.21
CA ASN A 353 -17.47 -0.44 -2.73
C ASN A 353 -17.43 -0.37 -4.27
N ALA A 354 -18.25 -1.18 -4.96
CA ALA A 354 -18.29 -1.23 -6.42
C ALA A 354 -18.81 0.10 -7.01
N CYS A 355 -19.85 0.70 -6.41
CA CYS A 355 -20.31 2.04 -6.79
C CYS A 355 -19.25 3.10 -6.55
N VAL A 356 -18.55 3.05 -5.41
CA VAL A 356 -17.46 3.99 -5.11
C VAL A 356 -16.36 3.89 -6.17
N HIS A 357 -16.00 2.66 -6.57
CA HIS A 357 -15.04 2.42 -7.65
C HIS A 357 -15.47 3.00 -8.98
N GLN A 358 -16.73 2.77 -9.38
CA GLN A 358 -17.27 3.32 -10.63
C GLN A 358 -17.29 4.86 -10.61
N THR A 359 -17.65 5.44 -9.47
CA THR A 359 -17.64 6.89 -9.26
C THR A 359 -16.23 7.44 -9.43
N ILE A 360 -15.25 6.88 -8.72
CA ILE A 360 -13.84 7.30 -8.84
C ILE A 360 -13.36 7.13 -10.28
N GLU A 361 -13.67 6.01 -10.94
CA GLU A 361 -13.26 5.76 -12.32
C GLU A 361 -13.82 6.80 -13.30
N SER A 362 -15.06 7.26 -13.07
CA SER A 362 -15.75 8.25 -13.92
C SER A 362 -15.17 9.67 -13.86
N ILE A 363 -14.38 9.97 -12.81
CA ILE A 363 -13.68 11.24 -12.65
C ILE A 363 -12.82 11.50 -13.92
N PRO A 364 -13.06 12.59 -14.68
CA PRO A 364 -12.31 12.82 -15.90
C PRO A 364 -10.80 12.90 -15.68
N ASN A 365 -10.00 12.46 -16.65
CA ASN A 365 -8.54 12.63 -16.55
C ASN A 365 -8.07 13.99 -17.09
N ALA A 366 -8.99 14.78 -17.65
CA ALA A 366 -8.72 16.07 -18.27
C ALA A 366 -8.53 17.20 -17.24
N HIS A 367 -7.63 18.12 -17.57
CA HIS A 367 -7.22 19.25 -16.73
C HIS A 367 -7.93 20.53 -17.13
N LYS A 368 -8.24 21.38 -16.14
CA LYS A 368 -8.56 22.80 -16.35
C LYS A 368 -7.90 23.61 -15.24
N LEU A 369 -7.26 24.73 -15.60
CA LEU A 369 -6.87 25.84 -14.70
C LEU A 369 -6.09 25.47 -13.40
N TYR A 370 -6.07 26.40 -12.43
CA TYR A 370 -5.31 26.45 -11.16
C TYR A 370 -5.87 25.53 -10.06
N THR A 371 -5.27 25.60 -8.86
CA THR A 371 -5.66 24.84 -7.66
C THR A 371 -6.34 25.75 -6.64
N GLU A 372 -7.65 25.56 -6.38
CA GLU A 372 -8.45 26.30 -5.39
C GLU A 372 -8.87 25.38 -4.22
N THR A 373 -7.90 25.05 -3.37
CA THR A 373 -8.09 24.10 -2.26
C THR A 373 -9.08 24.61 -1.22
N ASP A 374 -9.12 25.92 -0.95
CA ASP A 374 -10.04 26.47 0.04
C ASP A 374 -11.50 26.39 -0.44
N ASP A 375 -11.78 26.65 -1.72
CA ASP A 375 -13.11 26.45 -2.29
C ASP A 375 -13.53 24.98 -2.28
N ALA A 376 -12.61 24.06 -2.61
CA ALA A 376 -12.86 22.62 -2.47
C ALA A 376 -13.30 22.26 -1.05
N LEU A 377 -12.56 22.73 -0.03
CA LEU A 377 -12.86 22.48 1.37
C LEU A 377 -14.17 23.13 1.84
N ARG A 378 -14.50 24.35 1.40
CA ARG A 378 -15.77 25.03 1.74
C ARG A 378 -16.99 24.19 1.35
N ASN A 379 -16.86 23.45 0.26
CA ASN A 379 -17.96 22.72 -0.33
C ASN A 379 -18.06 21.25 0.13
N VAL A 380 -17.09 20.70 0.87
CA VAL A 380 -17.08 19.29 1.31
C VAL A 380 -18.36 18.90 2.07
N ARG A 381 -18.88 19.80 2.91
CA ARG A 381 -20.11 19.57 3.67
C ARG A 381 -21.31 19.29 2.76
N GLU A 382 -21.44 20.02 1.66
CA GLU A 382 -22.58 19.89 0.75
C GLU A 382 -22.33 18.84 -0.34
N LEU A 383 -21.07 18.66 -0.76
CA LEU A 383 -20.70 17.84 -1.92
C LEU A 383 -20.27 16.41 -1.59
N CYS A 384 -19.98 16.09 -0.32
CA CYS A 384 -19.63 14.72 0.08
C CYS A 384 -20.36 14.26 1.34
N LEU A 385 -20.46 15.16 2.34
CA LEU A 385 -20.90 14.84 3.70
C LEU A 385 -22.31 15.38 3.97
N SER A 386 -23.25 15.02 3.09
CA SER A 386 -24.62 15.56 3.08
C SER A 386 -25.24 15.60 4.48
N PRO A 387 -25.83 16.73 4.91
CA PRO A 387 -26.51 16.84 6.21
C PRO A 387 -27.78 15.97 6.32
N TYR A 388 -28.21 15.35 5.22
CA TYR A 388 -29.33 14.41 5.16
C TYR A 388 -28.89 12.93 5.18
N SER A 389 -27.59 12.62 5.28
CA SER A 389 -27.17 11.27 5.65
C SER A 389 -27.54 11.07 7.12
N THR A 390 -28.51 10.20 7.37
CA THR A 390 -29.20 9.96 8.64
C THR A 390 -28.35 9.30 9.73
N ARG A 391 -27.02 9.45 9.68
CA ARG A 391 -26.14 9.17 10.81
C ARG A 391 -26.03 10.45 11.61
N GLY A 392 -26.70 10.49 12.77
CA GLY A 392 -26.72 11.66 13.65
C GLY A 392 -25.33 12.22 13.97
N ARG A 393 -25.26 13.34 14.71
CA ARG A 393 -24.03 14.11 14.99
C ARG A 393 -22.85 13.34 15.61
N ASN A 394 -23.01 12.05 15.90
CA ASN A 394 -22.06 11.19 16.61
C ASN A 394 -21.20 10.29 15.69
N VAL A 395 -21.44 10.27 14.37
CA VAL A 395 -20.55 9.55 13.43
C VAL A 395 -19.42 10.47 12.99
N PRO A 396 -18.14 10.05 13.09
CA PRO A 396 -17.01 10.86 12.67
C PRO A 396 -17.05 11.16 11.18
N LYS A 397 -16.86 12.46 10.85
CA LYS A 397 -16.85 12.97 9.49
C LYS A 397 -15.43 13.39 9.14
N VAL A 398 -14.87 12.76 8.11
CA VAL A 398 -13.44 12.88 7.78
C VAL A 398 -13.28 13.15 6.29
N THR A 399 -12.57 14.22 5.99
CA THR A 399 -12.15 14.60 4.65
C THR A 399 -10.72 14.16 4.43
N LEU A 400 -10.46 13.36 3.40
CA LEU A 400 -9.11 13.06 2.95
C LEU A 400 -8.79 13.91 1.72
N LEU A 401 -7.94 14.92 1.91
CA LEU A 401 -7.50 15.83 0.86
C LEU A 401 -6.23 15.30 0.19
N LEU A 402 -6.30 15.05 -1.12
CA LEU A 402 -5.16 14.69 -1.95
C LEU A 402 -4.78 15.91 -2.78
N THR A 403 -3.65 16.56 -2.47
CA THR A 403 -3.23 17.79 -3.17
C THR A 403 -1.71 17.88 -3.28
N ASP A 404 -1.23 18.47 -4.38
CA ASP A 404 0.19 18.80 -4.57
C ASP A 404 0.55 20.20 -4.03
N GLY A 405 -0.46 20.89 -3.46
CA GLY A 405 -0.36 22.20 -2.82
C GLY A 405 -0.09 23.36 -3.78
N ASN A 406 -0.29 23.26 -5.09
CA ASN A 406 0.15 24.34 -5.98
C ASN A 406 -0.89 25.45 -6.25
N THR A 407 -1.08 26.39 -5.33
CA THR A 407 -1.83 27.62 -5.67
C THR A 407 -0.92 28.53 -6.51
N TRP A 408 -1.20 28.70 -7.81
CA TRP A 408 -0.32 29.37 -8.78
C TRP A 408 -0.05 30.86 -8.51
N GLU A 409 -0.76 31.53 -7.60
CA GLU A 409 -0.57 32.96 -7.35
C GLU A 409 0.77 33.27 -6.64
N THR A 410 1.75 33.70 -7.42
CA THR A 410 3.15 33.95 -7.03
C THR A 410 3.39 35.11 -6.04
N TYR A 411 2.34 35.82 -5.58
CA TYR A 411 2.47 36.99 -4.69
C TYR A 411 1.55 36.97 -3.45
N THR A 412 0.70 35.95 -3.30
CA THR A 412 -0.34 35.86 -2.25
C THR A 412 -0.31 34.53 -1.49
N THR A 413 0.70 33.68 -1.70
CA THR A 413 0.82 32.34 -1.08
C THR A 413 0.52 32.34 0.42
N PHE A 414 1.06 33.27 1.21
CA PHE A 414 0.73 33.37 2.63
C PHE A 414 -0.75 33.66 2.90
N ILE A 415 -1.36 34.60 2.16
CA ILE A 415 -2.78 34.98 2.32
C ILE A 415 -3.69 33.82 1.92
N ASN A 416 -3.37 33.12 0.82
CA ASN A 416 -4.15 31.99 0.35
C ASN A 416 -4.02 30.79 1.31
N SER A 417 -2.82 30.51 1.83
CA SER A 417 -2.64 29.51 2.90
C SER A 417 -3.48 29.83 4.13
N GLN A 418 -3.53 31.10 4.57
CA GLN A 418 -4.39 31.48 5.71
C GLN A 418 -5.89 31.32 5.42
N LYS A 419 -6.35 31.52 4.17
CA LYS A 419 -7.74 31.25 3.78
C LYS A 419 -8.05 29.76 3.89
N THR A 420 -7.20 28.88 3.33
CA THR A 420 -7.37 27.43 3.41
C THR A 420 -7.41 26.96 4.86
N ILE A 421 -6.48 27.46 5.70
CA ILE A 421 -6.45 27.17 7.14
C ILE A 421 -7.74 27.61 7.81
N GLY A 422 -8.24 28.82 7.53
CA GLY A 422 -9.49 29.33 8.09
C GLY A 422 -10.69 28.45 7.73
N VAL A 423 -10.82 28.02 6.47
CA VAL A 423 -11.87 27.08 6.05
C VAL A 423 -11.76 25.75 6.79
N ALA A 424 -10.55 25.21 6.97
CA ALA A 424 -10.34 23.99 7.73
C ALA A 424 -10.68 24.16 9.22
N GLN A 425 -10.48 25.34 9.80
CA GLN A 425 -10.95 25.66 11.16
C GLN A 425 -12.49 25.65 11.24
N ASP A 426 -13.17 26.22 10.25
CA ASP A 426 -14.63 26.21 10.18
C ASP A 426 -15.19 24.78 10.06
N LEU A 427 -14.55 23.92 9.25
CA LEU A 427 -14.89 22.50 9.14
C LEU A 427 -14.70 21.76 10.47
N ARG A 428 -13.58 21.97 11.16
CA ARG A 428 -13.31 21.38 12.48
C ARG A 428 -14.34 21.84 13.51
N ALA A 429 -14.74 23.11 13.50
CA ALA A 429 -15.81 23.64 14.36
C ALA A 429 -17.18 22.99 14.05
N ALA A 430 -17.39 22.51 12.82
CA ALA A 430 -18.53 21.72 12.41
C ALA A 430 -18.39 20.20 12.64
N ASN A 431 -17.37 19.76 13.40
CA ASN A 431 -17.04 18.36 13.66
C ASN A 431 -16.68 17.56 12.39
N ILE A 432 -16.05 18.23 11.41
CA ILE A 432 -15.50 17.63 10.20
C ILE A 432 -13.98 17.73 10.29
N SER A 433 -13.32 16.57 10.36
CA SER A 433 -11.85 16.50 10.33
C SER A 433 -11.36 16.53 8.89
N VAL A 434 -10.17 17.09 8.66
CA VAL A 434 -9.49 17.10 7.36
C VAL A 434 -8.10 16.51 7.57
N ASP A 435 -7.74 15.46 6.85
CA ASP A 435 -6.37 14.92 6.80
C ASP A 435 -5.83 14.99 5.39
N ILE A 436 -4.50 14.99 5.24
CA ILE A 436 -3.84 15.34 3.99
C ILE A 436 -2.92 14.23 3.53
N ILE A 437 -3.07 13.86 2.25
CA ILE A 437 -2.04 13.17 1.48
C ILE A 437 -1.44 14.19 0.52
N GLY A 438 -0.23 14.62 0.84
CA GLY A 438 0.56 15.51 0.02
C GLY A 438 1.10 14.80 -1.19
N LEU A 439 0.71 15.22 -2.39
CA LEU A 439 1.13 14.61 -3.63
C LEU A 439 2.48 15.16 -4.13
N PRO A 440 3.30 14.36 -4.82
CA PRO A 440 4.58 14.82 -5.35
C PRO A 440 4.43 16.05 -6.27
N ASN A 441 5.24 17.08 -6.03
CA ASN A 441 5.29 18.29 -6.85
C ASN A 441 6.74 18.69 -7.14
N TYR A 442 7.07 18.98 -8.40
CA TYR A 442 8.41 19.38 -8.82
C TYR A 442 8.77 20.84 -8.52
N GLN A 443 7.80 21.68 -8.12
CA GLN A 443 8.01 23.13 -7.95
C GLN A 443 7.84 23.64 -6.51
N GLU A 444 7.55 22.77 -5.53
CA GLU A 444 7.40 23.07 -4.08
C GLU A 444 6.94 24.50 -3.77
N ARG A 445 5.67 24.82 -4.04
CA ARG A 445 5.14 26.19 -3.88
C ARG A 445 4.32 26.45 -2.62
N VAL A 446 3.88 25.40 -1.91
CA VAL A 446 3.20 25.53 -0.61
C VAL A 446 4.05 24.96 0.51
N GLY A 447 4.23 25.76 1.56
CA GLY A 447 4.94 25.34 2.75
C GLY A 447 4.13 24.30 3.53
N ILE A 448 4.83 23.37 4.18
CA ILE A 448 4.23 22.39 5.11
C ILE A 448 3.36 23.05 6.19
N GLU A 449 3.61 24.34 6.51
CA GLU A 449 2.84 25.15 7.44
C GLU A 449 1.34 25.25 7.08
N GLU A 450 0.99 25.37 5.79
CA GLU A 450 -0.41 25.39 5.37
C GLU A 450 -1.08 24.06 5.72
N TRP A 451 -0.43 22.96 5.34
CA TRP A 451 -0.93 21.62 5.60
C TRP A 451 -1.03 21.34 7.10
N MET A 452 -0.06 21.81 7.90
CA MET A 452 -0.13 21.73 9.36
C MET A 452 -1.32 22.51 9.94
N GLY A 453 -1.68 23.65 9.34
CA GLY A 453 -2.84 24.41 9.74
C GLY A 453 -4.17 23.80 9.29
N VAL A 454 -4.18 23.10 8.15
CA VAL A 454 -5.38 22.45 7.58
C VAL A 454 -5.65 21.09 8.22
N ALA A 455 -4.61 20.27 8.38
CA ALA A 455 -4.73 18.90 8.87
C ALA A 455 -5.25 18.86 10.31
N SER A 456 -6.09 17.87 10.59
CA SER A 456 -6.71 17.64 11.88
C SER A 456 -5.87 16.68 12.70
N ASN A 457 -5.31 15.64 12.07
CA ASN A 457 -4.55 14.63 12.78
C ASN A 457 -3.26 14.22 12.07
N PHE A 458 -3.30 13.94 10.78
CA PHE A 458 -2.11 13.48 10.06
C PHE A 458 -1.91 14.16 8.71
N ILE A 459 -0.63 14.21 8.33
CA ILE A 459 -0.15 14.60 7.01
C ILE A 459 0.80 13.50 6.55
N ILE A 460 0.52 12.89 5.42
CA ILE A 460 1.50 12.07 4.70
C ILE A 460 2.04 12.92 3.57
N ASP A 461 3.26 13.42 3.73
CA ASP A 461 3.90 14.27 2.73
C ASP A 461 4.73 13.42 1.77
N LEU A 462 4.22 13.20 0.55
CA LEU A 462 4.97 12.54 -0.53
C LEU A 462 5.70 13.56 -1.42
N ARG A 463 5.99 14.77 -0.93
CA ARG A 463 6.88 15.70 -1.63
C ARG A 463 8.33 15.40 -1.27
N ARG A 464 9.23 15.90 -2.10
CA ARG A 464 10.67 15.67 -1.99
C ARG A 464 11.19 16.21 -0.65
N THR A 465 11.84 15.37 0.14
CA THR A 465 12.67 15.84 1.25
C THR A 465 14.10 16.07 0.76
N PRO A 466 14.82 17.10 1.23
CA PRO A 466 16.22 17.34 0.85
C PRO A 466 17.17 16.18 1.20
N ASP A 467 16.78 15.35 2.18
CA ASP A 467 17.63 14.32 2.79
C ASP A 467 17.33 12.89 2.30
N SER A 468 16.25 12.66 1.54
CA SER A 468 15.95 11.32 1.01
C SER A 468 16.54 11.10 -0.38
N PRO A 469 17.33 10.03 -0.60
CA PRO A 469 17.86 9.68 -1.93
C PRO A 469 16.77 9.17 -2.90
N TRP A 470 15.55 8.93 -2.39
CA TRP A 470 14.40 8.50 -3.17
C TRP A 470 13.50 9.71 -3.45
N LEU A 471 13.21 9.98 -4.72
CA LEU A 471 12.20 10.96 -5.10
C LEU A 471 10.82 10.27 -4.98
N PRO A 472 9.94 10.70 -4.07
CA PRO A 472 8.60 10.16 -4.02
C PRO A 472 7.85 10.40 -5.34
N ASP A 473 7.25 9.35 -5.88
CA ASP A 473 6.48 9.30 -7.13
C ASP A 473 5.02 8.94 -6.78
N TYR A 474 4.06 9.27 -7.64
CA TYR A 474 2.66 8.84 -7.47
C TYR A 474 2.53 7.31 -7.36
N LYS A 475 3.50 6.55 -7.86
CA LYS A 475 3.59 5.08 -7.67
C LYS A 475 3.72 4.66 -6.20
N ASP A 476 4.18 5.57 -5.34
CA ASP A 476 4.34 5.33 -3.91
C ASP A 476 3.03 5.48 -3.11
N LEU A 477 1.94 5.94 -3.74
CA LEU A 477 0.61 5.97 -3.12
C LEU A 477 0.10 4.57 -2.78
N LYS A 478 0.30 3.61 -3.68
CA LYS A 478 -0.20 2.23 -3.51
C LYS A 478 0.34 1.55 -2.24
N PRO A 479 1.66 1.55 -1.96
CA PRO A 479 2.21 1.00 -0.73
C PRO A 479 1.66 1.58 0.58
N ILE A 480 1.12 2.81 0.59
CA ILE A 480 0.66 3.47 1.82
C ILE A 480 -0.85 3.30 2.08
N VAL A 481 -1.60 2.61 1.20
CA VAL A 481 -3.05 2.38 1.34
C VAL A 481 -3.41 1.84 2.73
N GLY A 482 -2.76 0.76 3.16
CA GLY A 482 -3.03 0.13 4.46
C GLY A 482 -2.70 1.05 5.64
N THR A 483 -1.64 1.84 5.52
CA THR A 483 -1.26 2.83 6.54
C THR A 483 -2.30 3.93 6.67
N VAL A 484 -2.77 4.48 5.54
CA VAL A 484 -3.80 5.53 5.53
C VAL A 484 -5.12 5.00 6.11
N ALA A 485 -5.54 3.81 5.69
CA ALA A 485 -6.75 3.17 6.22
C ALA A 485 -6.68 2.99 7.74
N ARG A 486 -5.55 2.50 8.25
CA ARG A 486 -5.30 2.33 9.68
C ARG A 486 -5.34 3.66 10.43
N LEU A 487 -4.62 4.68 9.95
CA LEU A 487 -4.60 6.00 10.60
C LEU A 487 -6.01 6.59 10.72
N ILE A 488 -6.80 6.51 9.65
CA ILE A 488 -8.19 6.96 9.66
C ILE A 488 -8.99 6.16 10.69
N CYS A 489 -8.90 4.83 10.66
CA CYS A 489 -9.78 4.01 11.48
C CYS A 489 -9.39 3.95 12.96
N GLU A 490 -8.11 3.92 13.32
CA GLU A 490 -7.68 4.00 14.73
C GLU A 490 -8.05 5.35 15.34
N LYS A 491 -8.06 6.40 14.52
CA LYS A 491 -8.31 7.76 14.99
C LYS A 491 -9.78 8.11 15.07
N TYR A 492 -10.55 7.71 14.07
CA TYR A 492 -11.94 8.12 13.89
C TYR A 492 -12.91 6.95 13.91
N GLY A 493 -12.43 5.72 13.82
CA GLY A 493 -13.30 4.57 13.84
C GLY A 493 -13.98 4.43 15.20
N VAL A 494 -15.31 4.42 15.21
CA VAL A 494 -16.09 4.02 16.38
C VAL A 494 -16.43 2.55 16.22
N SER A 495 -15.96 1.71 17.14
CA SER A 495 -16.48 0.35 17.31
C SER A 495 -17.78 0.42 18.08
N GLU A 496 -18.84 -0.25 17.60
CA GLU A 496 -20.06 -0.47 18.38
C GLU A 496 -19.79 -1.25 19.68
#